data_AF-A0A8H3I5J7-F1
#
_entry.id   AF-A0A8H3I5J7-F1
#
_cell.length_a   1.000
_cell.length_b   1.000
_cell.length_c   1.000
_cell.angle_alpha   90.00
_cell.angle_beta   90.00
_cell.angle_gamma   90.00
#
_symmetry.space_group_name_H-M   'P 1'
#
loop_
_entity.id
_entity.type
_entity.pdbx_description
1 polymer ?
#
loop_
_entity_poly.entity_id
_entity_poly.type
_entity_poly.pdbx_seq_one_letter_code
_entity_poly.pdbx_strand_id
1 'polypeptide(L)'
;FVKSTELYKVLRDFGSNLLVVEGEEWRRQRRIAAPAFSDRNNRLVWDTTKRFVDKATDSWELKKPTIIHDVRKDFTSPISLCIIAKAAFGQDISVETDITPTGHKLTFGDALSMAAKTLHLPLVLPSWAWELRESWSKAKQAHDELRVY
;
A
#
# COMPACT_ATOMS: atom_id res chain seq x y z
N PHE A 1 18.88 -5.36 20.49
CA PHE A 1 18.62 -6.10 19.23
C PHE A 1 19.38 -5.40 18.12
N VAL A 2 20.21 -6.11 17.37
CA VAL A 2 20.96 -5.58 16.21
C VAL A 2 20.33 -6.20 14.97
N LYS A 3 19.81 -5.41 14.02
CA LYS A 3 19.21 -5.99 12.81
C LYS A 3 20.29 -6.59 11.93
N SER A 4 19.95 -7.69 11.25
CA SER A 4 20.75 -8.19 10.14
C SER A 4 20.53 -7.30 8.91
N THR A 5 21.21 -6.14 8.88
CA THR A 5 21.10 -5.14 7.81
C THR A 5 21.51 -5.67 6.44
N GLU A 6 22.34 -6.73 6.42
CA GLU A 6 22.76 -7.45 5.23
C GLU A 6 21.57 -8.02 4.43
N LEU A 7 20.53 -8.53 5.12
CA LEU A 7 19.31 -9.05 4.48
C LEU A 7 18.46 -7.95 3.85
N TYR A 8 18.62 -6.70 4.30
CA TYR A 8 17.83 -5.56 3.86
C TYR A 8 18.57 -4.65 2.87
N LYS A 9 19.73 -5.08 2.35
CA LYS A 9 20.54 -4.27 1.42
C LYS A 9 19.74 -3.74 0.23
N VAL A 10 18.89 -4.59 -0.37
CA VAL A 10 18.04 -4.21 -1.51
C VAL A 10 17.07 -3.08 -1.17
N LEU A 11 16.68 -2.93 0.09
CA LEU A 11 15.78 -1.87 0.51
C LEU A 11 16.49 -0.52 0.65
N ARG A 12 17.82 -0.47 0.57
CA ARG A 12 18.58 0.79 0.57
C ARG A 12 18.35 1.60 -0.71
N ASP A 13 17.93 0.95 -1.79
CA ASP A 13 17.62 1.61 -3.07
C ASP A 13 16.37 2.50 -2.97
N PHE A 14 15.50 2.27 -1.97
CA PHE A 14 14.42 3.20 -1.59
C PHE A 14 14.90 4.39 -0.75
N GLY A 15 16.21 4.53 -0.55
CA GLY A 15 16.82 5.51 0.33
C GLY A 15 16.86 5.07 1.79
N SER A 16 17.17 6.03 2.67
CA SER A 16 17.27 5.81 4.10
C SER A 16 15.90 5.48 4.69
N ASN A 17 15.76 4.31 5.32
CA ASN A 17 14.50 3.84 5.90
C ASN A 17 14.71 2.99 7.17
N LEU A 18 13.64 2.83 7.95
CA LEU A 18 13.64 2.16 9.25
C LEU A 18 14.20 0.73 9.25
N LEU A 19 14.18 0.04 8.11
CA LEU A 19 14.66 -1.35 7.99
C LEU A 19 16.18 -1.41 7.79
N VAL A 20 16.76 -0.39 7.14
CA VAL A 20 18.20 -0.37 6.78
C VAL A 20 19.06 0.46 7.72
N VAL A 21 18.49 1.40 8.49
CA VAL A 21 19.25 2.23 9.44
C VAL A 21 19.27 1.68 10.86
N GLU A 22 20.33 2.04 11.59
CA GLU A 22 20.59 1.68 12.99
C GLU A 22 21.04 2.90 13.82
N GLY A 23 21.13 2.75 15.14
CA GLY A 23 21.67 3.78 16.04
C GLY A 23 20.82 5.06 16.12
N GLU A 24 21.48 6.23 16.15
CA GLU A 24 20.80 7.52 16.28
C GLU A 24 19.87 7.83 15.11
N GLU A 25 20.27 7.51 13.88
CA GLU A 25 19.46 7.76 12.70
C GLU A 25 18.17 6.91 12.73
N TRP A 26 18.26 5.65 13.18
CA TRP A 26 17.08 4.84 13.42
C TRP A 26 16.17 5.43 14.49
N ARG A 27 16.73 5.90 15.62
CA ARG A 27 15.92 6.53 16.68
C ARG A 27 15.19 7.76 16.17
N ARG A 28 15.87 8.59 15.37
CA ARG A 28 15.30 9.78 14.73
C ARG A 28 14.14 9.40 13.80
N GLN A 29 14.35 8.49 12.85
CA GLN A 29 13.29 8.06 11.92
C GLN A 29 12.13 7.39 12.65
N ARG A 30 12.41 6.57 13.67
CA ARG A 30 11.36 5.92 14.47
C ARG A 30 10.53 6.95 15.21
N ARG A 31 11.15 7.98 15.78
CA ARG A 31 10.43 9.07 16.46
C ARG A 31 9.49 9.81 15.50
N ILE A 32 9.89 10.00 14.23
CA ILE A 32 9.06 10.62 13.20
C ILE A 32 7.88 9.72 12.81
N ALA A 33 8.11 8.40 12.67
CA ALA A 33 7.07 7.46 12.25
C ALA A 33 6.12 7.04 13.38
N ALA A 34 6.55 7.10 14.64
CA ALA A 34 5.78 6.62 15.79
C ALA A 34 4.34 7.14 15.91
N PRO A 35 4.02 8.43 15.60
CA PRO A 35 2.64 8.94 15.67
C PRO A 35 1.66 8.19 14.75
N ALA A 36 2.13 7.65 13.62
CA ALA A 36 1.32 6.84 12.72
C ALA A 36 0.89 5.49 13.33
N PHE A 37 1.52 5.07 14.43
CA PHE A 37 1.18 3.85 15.18
C PHE A 37 0.59 4.15 16.56
N SER A 38 0.06 5.37 16.75
CA SER A 38 -0.62 5.76 17.99
C SER A 38 -1.99 5.09 18.15
N ASP A 39 -2.51 5.03 19.38
CA ASP A 39 -3.84 4.47 19.67
C ASP A 39 -4.95 5.12 18.85
N ARG A 40 -4.85 6.43 18.60
CA ARG A 40 -5.79 7.14 17.73
C ARG A 40 -5.78 6.58 16.31
N ASN A 41 -4.60 6.30 15.75
CA ASN A 41 -4.50 5.74 14.40
C ASN A 41 -4.88 4.26 14.39
N ASN A 42 -4.55 3.50 15.44
CA ASN A 42 -4.99 2.11 15.58
C ASN A 42 -6.52 2.00 15.64
N ARG A 43 -7.21 2.98 16.25
CA ARG A 43 -8.68 3.07 16.19
C ARG A 43 -9.18 3.29 14.77
N LEU A 44 -8.52 4.13 13.98
CA LEU A 44 -8.86 4.33 12.57
C LEU A 44 -8.68 3.05 11.74
N VAL A 45 -7.60 2.30 11.99
CA VAL A 45 -7.37 0.97 11.40
C VAL A 45 -8.50 0.02 11.78
N TRP A 46 -8.87 -0.03 13.06
CA TRP A 46 -9.97 -0.87 13.56
C TRP A 46 -11.30 -0.54 12.89
N ASP A 47 -11.69 0.74 12.89
CA ASP A 47 -12.95 1.19 12.31
C ASP A 47 -13.00 0.89 10.80
N THR A 48 -11.87 1.01 10.10
CA THR A 48 -11.75 0.71 8.67
C THR A 48 -11.82 -0.77 8.38
N THR A 49 -11.13 -1.58 9.19
CA THR A 49 -11.20 -3.04 9.13
C THR A 49 -12.63 -3.51 9.34
N LYS A 50 -13.29 -3.02 10.40
CA LYS A 50 -14.68 -3.38 10.72
C LYS A 50 -15.62 -3.03 9.57
N ARG A 51 -15.58 -1.80 9.04
CA ARG A 51 -16.42 -1.39 7.90
C ARG A 51 -16.20 -2.27 6.67
N PHE A 52 -14.95 -2.63 6.37
CA PHE A 52 -14.65 -3.52 5.24
C PHE A 52 -15.25 -4.91 5.46
N VAL A 53 -15.08 -5.49 6.65
CA VAL A 53 -15.61 -6.81 6.99
C VAL A 53 -17.14 -6.80 6.95
N ASP A 54 -17.78 -5.81 7.58
CA ASP A 54 -19.25 -5.66 7.58
C ASP A 54 -19.78 -5.62 6.14
N LYS A 55 -19.22 -4.75 5.27
CA LYS A 55 -19.59 -4.69 3.85
C LYS A 55 -19.35 -6.02 3.12
N ALA A 56 -18.23 -6.68 3.38
CA ALA A 56 -17.93 -7.96 2.77
C ALA A 56 -18.95 -9.03 3.18
N THR A 57 -19.31 -9.10 4.46
CA THR A 57 -20.29 -10.07 4.96
C THR A 57 -21.72 -9.74 4.55
N ASP A 58 -22.09 -8.46 4.42
CA ASP A 58 -23.41 -8.02 3.95
C ASP A 58 -23.66 -8.44 2.49
N SER A 59 -22.58 -8.60 1.69
CA SER A 59 -22.67 -9.09 0.32
C SER A 59 -22.96 -10.60 0.22
N TRP A 60 -22.83 -11.35 1.32
CA TRP A 60 -22.99 -12.79 1.32
C TRP A 60 -24.48 -13.18 1.41
N GLU A 61 -24.95 -13.93 0.41
CA GLU A 61 -26.33 -14.42 0.41
C GLU A 61 -26.53 -15.49 1.50
N LEU A 62 -27.44 -15.28 2.44
CA LEU A 62 -27.73 -16.21 3.55
C LEU A 62 -28.10 -17.64 3.11
N LYS A 63 -28.57 -17.82 1.88
CA LYS A 63 -29.07 -19.10 1.36
C LYS A 63 -28.16 -19.73 0.30
N LYS A 64 -27.02 -19.11 -0.02
CA LYS A 64 -26.06 -19.67 -0.98
C LYS A 64 -24.66 -19.71 -0.36
N PRO A 65 -23.89 -20.77 -0.62
CA PRO A 65 -22.50 -20.80 -0.20
C PRO A 65 -21.73 -19.67 -0.91
N THR A 66 -21.06 -18.83 -0.13
CA THR A 66 -20.10 -17.86 -0.68
C THR A 66 -18.75 -18.56 -0.85
N ILE A 67 -18.23 -18.56 -2.07
CA ILE A 67 -16.94 -19.18 -2.38
C ILE A 67 -15.91 -18.07 -2.50
N ILE A 68 -14.87 -18.15 -1.67
CA ILE A 68 -13.68 -17.31 -1.78
C ILE A 68 -12.64 -18.12 -2.55
N HIS A 69 -12.25 -17.65 -3.73
CA HIS A 69 -11.34 -18.39 -4.60
C HIS A 69 -9.88 -18.21 -4.18
N ASP A 70 -9.49 -17.00 -3.78
CA ASP A 70 -8.17 -16.69 -3.25
C ASP A 70 -8.30 -15.69 -2.10
N VAL A 71 -8.09 -16.15 -0.87
CA VAL A 71 -8.16 -15.32 0.35
C VAL A 71 -7.25 -14.09 0.24
N ARG A 72 -6.07 -14.23 -0.38
CA ARG A 72 -5.14 -13.11 -0.53
C ARG A 72 -5.68 -12.09 -1.52
N LYS A 73 -6.18 -12.53 -2.67
CA LYS A 73 -6.66 -11.61 -3.73
C LYS A 73 -8.01 -11.00 -3.38
N ASP A 74 -8.91 -11.81 -2.85
CA ASP A 74 -10.32 -11.46 -2.66
C ASP A 74 -10.57 -10.78 -1.31
N PHE A 75 -9.67 -10.96 -0.33
CA PHE A 75 -9.86 -10.43 1.02
C PHE A 75 -8.64 -9.66 1.56
N THR A 76 -7.48 -10.32 1.73
CA THR A 76 -6.32 -9.73 2.42
C THR A 76 -5.74 -8.53 1.69
N SER A 77 -5.62 -8.56 0.36
CA SER A 77 -5.04 -7.43 -0.38
C SER A 77 -5.97 -6.22 -0.39
N PRO A 78 -7.28 -6.35 -0.71
CA PRO A 78 -8.20 -5.22 -0.68
C PRO A 78 -8.34 -4.58 0.71
N ILE A 79 -8.49 -5.38 1.78
CA ILE A 79 -8.61 -4.84 3.13
C ILE A 79 -7.33 -4.11 3.56
N SER A 80 -6.16 -4.70 3.26
CA SER A 80 -4.86 -4.11 3.63
C SER A 80 -4.61 -2.80 2.89
N LEU A 81 -4.93 -2.75 1.59
CA LEU A 81 -4.82 -1.52 0.80
C LEU A 81 -5.76 -0.44 1.33
N CYS A 82 -7.03 -0.78 1.62
CA CYS A 82 -8.01 0.15 2.20
C CYS A 82 -7.52 0.74 3.53
N ILE A 83 -6.99 -0.12 4.41
CA ILE A 83 -6.42 0.30 5.70
C ILE A 83 -5.23 1.21 5.49
N ILE A 84 -4.27 0.85 4.63
CA ILE A 84 -3.05 1.64 4.41
C ILE A 84 -3.40 2.99 3.81
N ALA A 85 -4.25 3.05 2.78
CA ALA A 85 -4.67 4.31 2.19
C ALA A 85 -5.30 5.24 3.22
N LYS A 86 -6.21 4.71 4.06
CA LYS A 86 -6.91 5.53 5.03
C LYS A 86 -6.06 5.91 6.23
N ALA A 87 -5.35 4.95 6.83
CA ALA A 87 -4.61 5.15 8.07
C ALA A 87 -3.21 5.72 7.87
N ALA A 88 -2.57 5.49 6.71
CA ALA A 88 -1.25 6.04 6.42
C ALA A 88 -1.32 7.30 5.55
N PHE A 89 -2.23 7.36 4.57
CA PHE A 89 -2.31 8.46 3.61
C PHE A 89 -3.54 9.36 3.79
N GLY A 90 -4.45 9.04 4.72
CA GLY A 90 -5.69 9.81 4.92
C GLY A 90 -6.67 9.73 3.76
N GLN A 91 -6.45 8.83 2.80
CA GLN A 91 -7.24 8.68 1.58
C GLN A 91 -8.33 7.61 1.80
N ASP A 92 -9.58 8.01 1.65
CA ASP A 92 -10.71 7.07 1.73
C ASP A 92 -10.96 6.43 0.36
N ILE A 93 -10.29 5.31 0.11
CA ILE A 93 -10.66 4.42 -0.99
C ILE A 93 -11.88 3.62 -0.58
N SER A 94 -13.03 4.29 -0.64
CA SER A 94 -14.28 3.55 -0.75
C SER A 94 -14.34 2.96 -2.17
N VAL A 95 -14.71 1.69 -2.28
CA VAL A 95 -14.89 0.96 -3.56
C VAL A 95 -15.91 1.65 -4.49
N GLU A 96 -16.61 2.68 -4.00
CA GLU A 96 -17.72 3.37 -4.67
C GLU A 96 -17.32 4.76 -5.21
N THR A 97 -16.14 5.30 -4.86
CA THR A 97 -15.70 6.65 -5.29
C THR A 97 -14.44 6.58 -6.14
N ASP A 98 -14.55 5.94 -7.32
CA ASP A 98 -13.55 5.96 -8.40
C ASP A 98 -13.52 7.31 -9.15
N ILE A 99 -13.61 8.42 -8.42
CA ILE A 99 -13.47 9.75 -9.04
C ILE A 99 -11.98 10.03 -9.13
N THR A 100 -11.43 9.92 -10.35
CA THR A 100 -10.07 10.37 -10.62
C THR A 100 -10.05 11.89 -10.46
N PRO A 101 -9.31 12.45 -9.47
CA PRO A 101 -9.27 13.90 -9.26
C PRO A 101 -8.67 14.60 -10.47
N THR A 102 -9.11 15.82 -10.75
CA THR A 102 -8.69 16.59 -11.92
C THR A 102 -7.15 16.74 -11.94
N GLY A 103 -6.51 16.24 -13.01
CA GLY A 103 -5.04 16.26 -13.15
C GLY A 103 -4.36 14.91 -12.90
N HIS A 104 -5.10 13.92 -12.41
CA HIS A 104 -4.60 12.56 -12.19
C HIS A 104 -5.00 11.60 -13.31
N LYS A 105 -4.18 10.58 -13.56
CA LYS A 105 -4.46 9.53 -14.57
C LYS A 105 -5.00 8.24 -13.98
N LEU A 106 -4.80 8.02 -12.68
CA LEU A 106 -5.28 6.85 -11.94
C LEU A 106 -5.94 7.33 -10.65
N THR A 107 -6.90 6.57 -10.15
CA THR A 107 -7.39 6.76 -8.79
C THR A 107 -6.25 6.48 -7.80
N PHE A 108 -6.28 7.12 -6.64
CA PHE A 108 -5.29 6.85 -5.59
C PHE A 108 -5.23 5.36 -5.24
N GLY A 109 -6.39 4.69 -5.22
CA GLY A 109 -6.49 3.25 -4.96
C GLY A 109 -5.81 2.39 -6.01
N ASP A 110 -6.03 2.69 -7.28
CA ASP A 110 -5.42 1.95 -8.39
C ASP A 110 -3.92 2.19 -8.44
N ALA A 111 -3.48 3.43 -8.25
CA ALA A 111 -2.07 3.78 -8.18
C ALA A 111 -1.40 3.03 -7.01
N LEU A 112 -1.99 3.05 -5.82
CA LEU A 112 -1.47 2.35 -4.63
C LEU A 112 -1.44 0.83 -4.81
N SER A 113 -2.53 0.24 -5.32
CA SER A 113 -2.65 -1.20 -5.58
C SER A 113 -1.63 -1.68 -6.61
N MET A 114 -1.47 -0.93 -7.70
CA MET A 114 -0.51 -1.25 -8.76
C MET A 114 0.93 -1.09 -8.28
N ALA A 115 1.25 0.01 -7.60
CA ALA A 115 2.58 0.25 -7.06
C ALA A 115 2.96 -0.80 -6.01
N ALA A 116 2.04 -1.19 -5.12
CA ALA A 116 2.26 -2.24 -4.13
C ALA A 116 2.59 -3.59 -4.77
N LYS A 117 1.85 -3.99 -5.83
CA LYS A 117 2.11 -5.23 -6.58
C LYS A 117 3.45 -5.20 -7.32
N THR A 118 3.87 -4.02 -7.76
CA THR A 118 5.04 -3.82 -8.60
C THR A 118 6.21 -3.17 -7.86
N LEU A 119 6.22 -3.20 -6.53
CA LEU A 119 7.23 -2.54 -5.70
C LEU A 119 8.66 -3.06 -5.95
N HIS A 120 8.80 -4.30 -6.40
CA HIS A 120 10.09 -4.88 -6.77
C HIS A 120 10.61 -4.36 -8.12
N LEU A 121 9.75 -3.86 -9.01
CA LEU A 121 10.16 -3.44 -10.36
C LEU A 121 11.13 -2.25 -10.33
N PRO A 122 10.91 -1.19 -9.52
CA PRO A 122 11.89 -0.11 -9.37
C PRO A 122 13.26 -0.52 -8.84
N LEU A 123 13.34 -1.64 -8.12
CA LEU A 123 14.60 -2.14 -7.56
C LEU A 123 15.43 -2.92 -8.60
N VAL A 124 14.75 -3.55 -9.57
CA VAL A 124 15.39 -4.49 -10.50
C VAL A 124 15.55 -3.90 -11.91
N LEU A 125 14.63 -3.04 -12.33
CA LEU A 125 14.60 -2.52 -13.69
C LEU A 125 15.40 -1.22 -13.84
N PRO A 126 16.34 -1.14 -14.81
CA PRO A 126 16.99 0.11 -15.14
C PRO A 126 16.02 1.10 -15.81
N SER A 127 16.34 2.39 -15.74
CA SER A 127 15.44 3.49 -16.16
C SER A 127 14.99 3.44 -17.63
N TRP A 128 15.76 2.81 -18.51
CA TRP A 128 15.42 2.64 -19.93
C TRP A 128 14.45 1.46 -20.18
N ALA A 129 14.41 0.46 -19.29
CA ALA A 129 13.66 -0.77 -19.53
C ALA A 129 12.15 -0.58 -19.39
N TRP A 130 11.70 0.47 -18.69
CA TRP A 130 10.28 0.72 -18.41
C TRP A 130 9.40 0.84 -19.65
N GLU A 131 9.96 1.27 -20.78
CA GLU A 131 9.22 1.48 -22.02
C GLU A 131 9.16 0.22 -22.89
N LEU A 132 9.87 -0.85 -22.54
CA LEU A 132 9.92 -2.09 -23.33
C LEU A 132 8.65 -2.94 -23.24
N ARG A 133 7.87 -2.81 -22.16
CA ARG A 133 6.65 -3.59 -21.95
C ARG A 133 5.55 -2.70 -21.42
N GLU A 134 4.37 -2.81 -22.01
CA GLU A 134 3.19 -2.04 -21.60
C GLU A 134 2.88 -2.19 -20.10
N SER A 135 3.06 -3.40 -19.54
CA SER A 135 2.87 -3.64 -18.11
C SER A 135 3.85 -2.87 -17.22
N TRP A 136 5.09 -2.69 -17.68
CA TRP A 136 6.12 -1.94 -16.95
C TRP A 136 5.87 -0.44 -17.06
N SER A 137 5.46 0.03 -18.24
CA SER A 137 5.05 1.42 -18.42
C SER A 137 3.87 1.79 -17.51
N LYS A 138 2.85 0.93 -17.42
CA LYS A 138 1.73 1.09 -16.46
C LYS A 138 2.18 1.08 -15.00
N ALA A 139 3.13 0.20 -14.65
CA ALA A 139 3.71 0.18 -13.31
C ALA A 139 4.43 1.50 -13.00
N LYS A 140 5.31 1.96 -13.91
CA LYS A 140 6.01 3.25 -13.79
C LYS A 140 5.02 4.40 -13.61
N GLN A 141 3.96 4.44 -14.43
CA GLN A 141 2.90 5.44 -14.31
C GLN A 141 2.26 5.43 -12.92
N ALA A 142 1.93 4.27 -12.36
CA ALA A 142 1.36 4.18 -11.03
C ALA A 142 2.32 4.67 -9.93
N HIS A 143 3.62 4.34 -10.04
CA HIS A 143 4.65 4.84 -9.12
C HIS A 143 4.84 6.36 -9.22
N ASP A 144 4.80 6.91 -10.44
CA ASP A 144 4.91 8.35 -10.68
C ASP A 144 3.64 9.09 -10.20
N GLU A 145 2.46 8.51 -10.38
CA GLU A 145 1.19 9.07 -9.92
C GLU A 145 1.16 9.22 -8.39
N LEU A 146 1.62 8.20 -7.66
CA LEU A 146 1.71 8.25 -6.19
C LEU A 146 2.66 9.31 -5.66
N ARG A 147 3.62 9.79 -6.46
CA ARG A 147 4.52 10.88 -6.07
C ARG A 147 3.88 12.26 -6.18
N VAL A 148 2.79 12.37 -6.94
CA VAL A 148 2.09 13.63 -7.23
C VAL A 148 0.88 13.82 -6.31
N TYR A 149 0.36 12.73 -5.73
CA TYR A 149 -0.63 12.74 -4.65
C TYR A 149 -0.04 13.21 -3.31
#